data_AF-A0A3B9P6T1-F1
#
_entry.id   AF-A0A3B9P6T1-F1
#
_cell.length_a   1.000
_cell.length_b   1.000
_cell.length_c   1.000
_cell.angle_alpha   90.00
_cell.angle_beta   90.00
_cell.angle_gamma   90.00
#
_symmetry.space_group_name_H-M   'P 1'
#
loop_
_entity.id
_entity.type
_entity.pdbx_description
1 polymer ?
#
loop_
_entity_poly.entity_id
_entity_poly.type
_entity_poly.pdbx_seq_one_letter_code
_entity_poly.pdbx_strand_id
1 'polypeptide(L)'
;MLEPQSTYADLKGFFPFEPTEDQDGLLRKLAVYLSIRRVLPEVFIIKGYAGTGKTTMIRSAVATHKKHKRKVVLMAPTGRAAKVLSGATESKAHTIHRSLYRPRVGSSGTATFVLANNNLKHTTFIVDEAGLVGTTADSTLGGNSLIEDLITYVFTDSSNNLILVGDPAQLPPIGQPQSPALLTDFFIKNLGINATDHT
;
A
#
# COMPACT_ATOMS: atom_id res chain seq x y z
N MET A 1 -22.14 2.27 3.28
CA MET A 1 -20.94 1.40 3.41
C MET A 1 -20.81 0.63 2.11
N LEU A 2 -19.65 0.09 1.76
CA LEU A 2 -19.59 -0.81 0.61
C LEU A 2 -20.12 -2.17 1.08
N GLU A 3 -21.04 -2.76 0.33
CA GLU A 3 -21.49 -4.13 0.62
C GLU A 3 -20.46 -5.12 0.07
N PRO A 4 -19.99 -6.12 0.84
CA PRO A 4 -18.96 -7.06 0.40
C PRO A 4 -19.31 -7.76 -0.92
N GLN A 5 -20.57 -8.15 -1.11
CA GLN A 5 -21.00 -8.84 -2.32
C GLN A 5 -20.97 -7.92 -3.55
N SER A 6 -21.40 -6.66 -3.41
CA SER A 6 -21.30 -5.67 -4.49
C SER A 6 -19.84 -5.32 -4.80
N THR A 7 -19.00 -5.24 -3.77
CA THR A 7 -17.58 -4.94 -3.93
C THR A 7 -16.85 -6.07 -4.65
N TYR A 8 -17.15 -7.32 -4.30
CA TYR A 8 -16.62 -8.49 -5.00
C TYR A 8 -17.07 -8.53 -6.46
N ALA A 9 -18.36 -8.30 -6.73
CA ALA A 9 -18.88 -8.26 -8.10
C ALA A 9 -18.18 -7.19 -8.95
N ASP A 10 -17.89 -6.02 -8.36
CA ASP A 10 -17.16 -4.95 -9.04
C ASP A 10 -15.69 -5.28 -9.24
N LEU A 11 -15.01 -5.80 -8.22
CA LEU A 11 -13.62 -6.23 -8.30
C LEU A 11 -13.44 -7.28 -9.40
N LYS A 12 -14.32 -8.30 -9.42
CA LYS A 12 -14.32 -9.35 -10.46
C LYS A 12 -14.72 -8.78 -11.83
N GLY A 13 -15.70 -7.88 -11.90
CA GLY A 13 -16.14 -7.25 -13.15
C GLY A 13 -15.10 -6.33 -13.80
N PHE A 14 -14.23 -5.71 -12.99
CA PHE A 14 -13.08 -4.96 -13.49
C PHE A 14 -11.81 -5.82 -13.67
N PHE A 15 -11.87 -7.12 -13.37
CA PHE A 15 -10.78 -8.03 -13.66
C PHE A 15 -10.87 -8.45 -15.14
N PRO A 16 -9.79 -8.28 -15.95
CA PRO A 16 -9.88 -8.37 -17.41
C PRO A 16 -10.03 -9.79 -17.96
N PHE A 17 -9.88 -10.82 -17.13
CA PHE A 17 -9.93 -12.23 -17.50
C PHE A 17 -10.76 -13.01 -16.48
N GLU A 18 -11.04 -14.29 -16.73
CA GLU A 18 -11.56 -15.15 -15.65
C GLU A 18 -10.44 -15.35 -14.61
N PRO A 19 -10.65 -14.99 -13.33
CA PRO A 19 -9.63 -15.18 -12.31
C PRO A 19 -9.35 -16.67 -12.07
N THR A 20 -8.09 -17.00 -11.79
CA THR A 20 -7.76 -18.31 -11.22
C THR A 20 -8.41 -18.49 -9.84
N GLU A 21 -8.41 -19.71 -9.30
CA GLU A 21 -8.96 -19.97 -7.96
C GLU A 21 -8.32 -19.10 -6.89
N ASP A 22 -6.99 -18.99 -6.88
CA ASP A 22 -6.25 -18.13 -5.94
C ASP A 22 -6.58 -16.65 -6.13
N GLN A 23 -6.72 -16.19 -7.38
CA GLN A 23 -7.11 -14.83 -7.71
C GLN A 23 -8.55 -14.53 -7.27
N ASP A 24 -9.48 -15.47 -7.43
CA ASP A 24 -10.86 -15.33 -6.94
C ASP A 24 -10.89 -15.27 -5.41
N GLY A 25 -10.11 -16.12 -4.74
CA GLY A 25 -9.90 -16.07 -3.28
C GLY A 25 -9.40 -14.70 -2.81
N LEU A 26 -8.41 -14.13 -3.52
CA LEU A 26 -7.91 -12.78 -3.25
C LEU A 26 -9.00 -11.72 -3.47
N LEU A 27 -9.75 -11.78 -4.57
CA LEU A 27 -10.84 -10.84 -4.86
C LEU A 27 -11.89 -10.85 -3.76
N ARG A 28 -12.24 -12.02 -3.22
CA ARG A 28 -13.19 -12.16 -2.09
C ARG A 28 -12.64 -11.54 -0.81
N LYS A 29 -11.40 -11.88 -0.43
CA LYS A 29 -10.77 -11.29 0.77
C LYS A 29 -10.64 -9.78 0.65
N LEU A 30 -10.25 -9.29 -0.51
CA LEU A 30 -10.14 -7.86 -0.78
C LEU A 30 -11.51 -7.16 -0.73
N ALA A 31 -12.56 -7.79 -1.24
CA ALA A 31 -13.92 -7.27 -1.15
C ALA A 31 -14.36 -7.08 0.31
N VAL A 32 -14.10 -8.06 1.16
CA VAL A 32 -14.36 -7.98 2.60
C VAL A 32 -13.52 -6.87 3.23
N TYR A 33 -12.21 -6.88 2.97
CA TYR A 33 -11.28 -5.89 3.53
C TYR A 33 -11.69 -4.45 3.17
N LEU A 34 -12.10 -4.17 1.94
CA LEU A 34 -12.51 -2.84 1.48
C LEU A 34 -13.92 -2.41 1.95
N SER A 35 -14.73 -3.37 2.40
CA SER A 35 -16.11 -3.14 2.82
C SER A 35 -16.23 -2.81 4.30
N ILE A 36 -15.28 -3.26 5.13
CA ILE A 36 -15.28 -3.06 6.58
C ILE A 36 -14.91 -1.60 6.93
N ARG A 37 -15.64 -1.04 7.90
CA ARG A 37 -15.37 0.27 8.48
C ARG A 37 -14.51 0.03 9.71
N ARG A 38 -13.25 0.45 9.61
CA ARG A 38 -12.28 0.23 10.67
C ARG A 38 -12.34 1.32 11.73
N VAL A 39 -12.16 0.88 12.96
CA VAL A 39 -11.91 1.74 14.13
C VAL A 39 -10.42 1.70 14.49
N LEU A 40 -9.75 0.57 14.23
CA LEU A 40 -8.33 0.34 14.47
C LEU A 40 -7.58 0.13 13.14
N PRO A 41 -6.29 0.51 13.07
CA PRO A 41 -5.43 0.26 11.91
C PRO A 41 -5.36 -1.23 11.53
N GLU A 42 -5.38 -1.51 10.23
CA GLU A 42 -5.15 -2.85 9.70
C GLU A 42 -4.44 -2.78 8.34
N VAL A 43 -3.44 -3.63 8.15
CA VAL A 43 -2.69 -3.79 6.90
C VAL A 43 -3.16 -5.06 6.17
N PHE A 44 -3.36 -4.97 4.86
CA PHE A 44 -3.60 -6.13 4.00
C PHE A 44 -2.42 -6.34 3.06
N ILE A 45 -1.82 -7.52 3.08
CA ILE A 45 -0.62 -7.84 2.30
C ILE A 45 -1.00 -8.79 1.16
N ILE A 46 -0.67 -8.40 -0.07
CA ILE A 46 -0.83 -9.23 -1.26
C ILE A 46 0.56 -9.67 -1.72
N LYS A 47 0.83 -10.96 -1.58
CA LYS A 47 2.04 -11.60 -2.08
C LYS A 47 1.73 -12.34 -3.37
N GLY A 48 2.73 -12.47 -4.24
CA GLY A 48 2.65 -13.30 -5.43
C GLY A 48 3.88 -13.15 -6.30
N TYR A 49 4.26 -14.17 -7.04
CA TYR A 49 5.45 -14.14 -7.89
C TYR A 49 5.26 -13.22 -9.11
N ALA A 50 6.34 -12.92 -9.83
CA ALA A 50 6.29 -12.28 -11.13
C ALA A 50 5.29 -12.99 -12.06
N GLY A 51 4.47 -12.21 -12.79
CA GLY A 51 3.48 -12.75 -13.72
C GLY A 51 2.15 -13.22 -13.11
N THR A 52 1.99 -13.26 -11.79
CA THR A 52 0.74 -13.72 -11.11
C THR A 52 -0.45 -12.74 -11.17
N GLY A 53 -0.27 -11.57 -11.80
CA GLY A 53 -1.36 -10.60 -11.98
C GLY A 53 -1.58 -9.63 -10.81
N LYS A 54 -0.62 -9.46 -9.90
CA LYS A 54 -0.69 -8.48 -8.79
C LYS A 54 -1.10 -7.07 -9.24
N THR A 55 -0.44 -6.52 -10.26
CA THR A 55 -0.77 -5.18 -10.78
C THR A 55 -2.18 -5.15 -11.41
N THR A 56 -2.64 -6.25 -12.00
CA THR A 56 -4.01 -6.41 -12.48
C THR A 56 -5.01 -6.31 -11.34
N MET A 57 -4.71 -6.94 -10.19
CA MET A 57 -5.54 -6.82 -8.97
C MET A 57 -5.61 -5.38 -8.47
N ILE A 58 -4.47 -4.67 -8.45
CA ILE A 58 -4.46 -3.25 -8.09
C ILE A 58 -5.33 -2.44 -9.06
N ARG A 59 -5.25 -2.69 -10.38
CA ARG A 59 -6.09 -2.02 -11.38
C ARG A 59 -7.57 -2.21 -11.10
N SER A 60 -8.01 -3.44 -10.83
CA SER A 60 -9.42 -3.74 -10.52
C SER A 60 -9.86 -3.07 -9.20
N ALA A 61 -8.99 -3.04 -8.19
CA ALA A 61 -9.25 -2.32 -6.93
C ALA A 61 -9.40 -0.81 -7.15
N VAL A 62 -8.53 -0.20 -7.96
CA VAL A 62 -8.59 1.23 -8.30
C VAL A 62 -9.85 1.56 -9.10
N ALA A 63 -10.21 0.76 -10.08
CA ALA A 63 -11.45 0.92 -10.86
C ALA A 63 -12.70 0.84 -9.96
N THR A 64 -12.71 -0.11 -9.02
CA THR A 64 -13.77 -0.24 -8.01
C THR A 64 -13.86 1.01 -7.13
N HIS A 65 -12.73 1.54 -6.64
CA HIS A 65 -12.72 2.79 -5.85
C HIS A 65 -13.26 3.98 -6.67
N LYS A 66 -12.86 4.11 -7.94
CA LYS A 66 -13.36 5.14 -8.85
C LYS A 66 -14.87 5.06 -9.03
N LYS A 67 -15.41 3.86 -9.30
CA LYS A 67 -16.86 3.61 -9.45
C LYS A 67 -17.63 4.09 -8.22
N HIS A 68 -17.09 3.82 -7.03
CA HIS A 68 -17.72 4.18 -5.75
C HIS A 68 -17.33 5.56 -5.21
N LYS A 69 -16.64 6.38 -6.01
CA LYS A 69 -16.14 7.71 -5.62
C LYS A 69 -15.34 7.70 -4.31
N ARG A 70 -14.62 6.61 -4.04
CA ARG A 70 -13.73 6.47 -2.88
C ARG A 70 -12.32 6.91 -3.22
N LYS A 71 -11.63 7.47 -2.24
CA LYS A 71 -10.26 7.96 -2.39
C LYS A 71 -9.29 6.78 -2.39
N VAL A 72 -8.36 6.81 -3.33
CA VAL A 72 -7.24 5.86 -3.41
C VAL A 72 -5.96 6.64 -3.66
N VAL A 73 -4.88 6.28 -2.95
CA VAL A 73 -3.54 6.84 -3.12
C VAL A 73 -2.61 5.70 -3.52
N LEU A 74 -1.91 5.89 -4.64
CA LEU A 74 -1.02 4.90 -5.22
C LEU A 74 0.43 5.30 -4.99
N MET A 75 1.20 4.38 -4.43
CA MET A 75 2.60 4.59 -4.07
C MET A 75 3.47 3.44 -4.56
N ALA A 76 4.74 3.73 -4.78
CA ALA A 76 5.77 2.74 -5.08
C ALA A 76 7.13 3.20 -4.55
N PRO A 77 8.11 2.32 -4.30
CA PRO A 77 9.42 2.69 -3.75
C PRO A 77 10.25 3.54 -4.73
N THR A 78 10.13 3.30 -6.04
CA THR A 78 10.95 3.97 -7.07
C THR A 78 10.10 4.74 -8.10
N GLY A 79 10.69 5.74 -8.74
CA GLY A 79 10.00 6.53 -9.77
C GLY A 79 9.58 5.69 -10.98
N ARG A 80 10.38 4.68 -11.35
CA ARG A 80 10.04 3.75 -12.43
C ARG A 80 8.82 2.90 -12.07
N ALA A 81 8.80 2.31 -10.87
CA ALA A 81 7.66 1.53 -10.40
C ALA A 81 6.38 2.39 -10.32
N ALA A 82 6.49 3.63 -9.79
CA ALA A 82 5.37 4.56 -9.76
C ALA A 82 4.84 4.90 -11.17
N LYS A 83 5.72 5.05 -12.16
CA LYS A 83 5.32 5.30 -13.56
C LYS A 83 4.58 4.10 -14.16
N VAL A 84 5.08 2.89 -13.94
CA VAL A 84 4.43 1.64 -14.39
C VAL A 84 3.06 1.48 -13.73
N LEU A 85 2.99 1.63 -12.41
CA LEU A 85 1.75 1.58 -11.65
C LEU A 85 0.73 2.62 -12.15
N SER A 86 1.20 3.84 -12.46
CA SER A 86 0.32 4.89 -13.00
C SER A 86 -0.28 4.51 -14.36
N GLY A 87 0.53 3.92 -15.24
CA GLY A 87 0.09 3.45 -16.55
C GLY A 87 -0.91 2.30 -16.44
N ALA A 88 -0.61 1.31 -15.60
CA ALA A 88 -1.46 0.12 -15.44
C ALA A 88 -2.82 0.43 -14.80
N THR A 89 -2.88 1.41 -13.90
CA THR A 89 -4.11 1.78 -13.15
C THR A 89 -4.85 2.99 -13.72
N GLU A 90 -4.29 3.62 -14.75
CA GLU A 90 -4.78 4.88 -15.33
C GLU A 90 -5.06 5.94 -14.24
N SER A 91 -4.20 5.99 -13.22
CA SER A 91 -4.32 6.82 -12.02
C SER A 91 -2.95 7.29 -11.60
N LYS A 92 -2.84 8.52 -11.07
CA LYS A 92 -1.53 9.05 -10.67
C LYS A 92 -0.99 8.25 -9.48
N ALA A 93 0.22 7.72 -9.62
CA ALA A 93 1.01 7.17 -8.53
C ALA A 93 2.28 8.01 -8.31
N HIS A 94 2.75 8.01 -7.07
CA HIS A 94 3.96 8.74 -6.65
C HIS A 94 4.92 7.81 -5.92
N THR A 95 6.16 8.25 -5.74
CA THR A 95 7.04 7.50 -4.84
C THR A 95 6.55 7.63 -3.40
N ILE A 96 6.84 6.64 -2.56
CA ILE A 96 6.56 6.71 -1.11
C ILE A 96 7.20 8.00 -0.55
N HIS A 97 8.48 8.23 -0.83
CA HIS A 97 9.20 9.43 -0.43
C HIS A 97 8.52 10.75 -0.82
N ARG A 98 8.03 10.87 -2.07
CA ARG A 98 7.33 12.08 -2.53
C ARG A 98 5.99 12.29 -1.81
N SER A 99 5.36 11.20 -1.39
CA SER A 99 4.07 11.22 -0.70
C SER A 99 4.26 11.60 0.77
N LEU A 100 5.26 11.00 1.42
CA LEU A 100 5.51 11.14 2.85
C LEU A 100 6.25 12.42 3.21
N TYR A 101 7.20 12.91 2.40
CA TYR A 101 8.10 13.98 2.86
C TYR A 101 7.83 15.34 2.19
N ARG A 102 8.08 16.39 2.96
CA ARG A 102 8.12 17.79 2.48
C ARG A 102 9.45 18.44 2.87
N PRO A 103 10.02 19.30 2.01
CA PRO A 103 11.19 20.06 2.37
C PRO A 103 10.83 21.08 3.46
N ARG A 104 11.70 21.19 4.47
CA ARG A 104 11.67 22.22 5.50
C ARG A 104 13.02 22.92 5.51
N VAL A 105 13.00 24.23 5.29
CA VAL A 105 14.20 25.05 5.37
C VAL A 105 14.40 25.45 6.83
N GLY A 106 15.50 25.01 7.42
CA GLY A 106 15.92 25.42 8.76
C GLY A 106 16.36 26.88 8.78
N SER A 107 16.45 27.48 9.98
CA SER A 107 16.95 28.85 10.17
C SER A 107 18.39 29.06 9.67
N SER A 108 19.17 27.98 9.55
CA SER A 108 20.54 27.98 8.99
C SER A 108 20.60 27.92 7.46
N GLY A 109 19.45 27.87 6.77
CA GLY A 109 19.38 27.68 5.31
C GLY A 109 19.56 26.23 4.84
N THR A 110 19.81 25.28 5.74
CA THR A 110 19.89 23.85 5.42
C THR A 110 18.49 23.30 5.13
N ALA A 111 18.31 22.69 3.96
CA ALA A 111 17.08 21.99 3.61
C ALA A 111 17.10 20.58 4.23
N THR A 112 16.10 20.28 5.04
CA THR A 112 15.85 18.94 5.60
C THR A 112 14.49 18.45 5.11
N PHE A 113 14.27 17.14 5.17
CA PHE A 113 12.96 16.56 4.89
C PHE A 113 12.26 16.20 6.20
N VAL A 114 10.98 16.52 6.27
CA VAL A 114 10.13 16.16 7.41
C VAL A 114 8.89 15.41 6.91
N LEU A 115 8.36 14.53 7.77
CA LEU A 115 7.11 13.85 7.49
C LEU A 115 5.99 14.87 7.29
N ALA A 116 5.25 14.70 6.19
CA ALA A 116 4.14 15.54 5.80
C ALA A 116 2.91 15.20 6.64
N ASN A 117 2.08 16.20 6.91
CA ASN A 117 0.80 15.96 7.55
C ASN A 117 -0.18 15.30 6.57
N ASN A 118 -0.81 14.19 6.99
CA ASN A 118 -1.83 13.49 6.21
C ASN A 118 -3.24 13.78 6.76
N ASN A 119 -3.99 14.64 6.08
CA ASN A 119 -5.37 14.97 6.45
C ASN A 119 -6.42 14.06 5.77
N LEU A 120 -6.00 13.00 5.07
CA LEU A 120 -6.90 12.09 4.37
C LEU A 120 -7.58 11.13 5.34
N LYS A 121 -8.88 10.91 5.10
CA LYS A 121 -9.75 9.97 5.84
C LYS A 121 -10.47 9.08 4.84
N HIS A 122 -10.88 7.90 5.27
CA HIS A 122 -11.59 6.92 4.42
C HIS A 122 -10.88 6.69 3.08
N THR A 123 -9.54 6.67 3.10
CA THR A 123 -8.69 6.56 1.92
C THR A 123 -7.94 5.25 1.95
N THR A 124 -7.92 4.56 0.81
CA THR A 124 -7.11 3.34 0.64
C THR A 124 -5.76 3.71 0.05
N PHE A 125 -4.69 3.41 0.77
CA PHE A 125 -3.32 3.56 0.31
C PHE A 125 -2.84 2.21 -0.21
N ILE A 126 -2.33 2.18 -1.44
CA ILE A 126 -1.79 0.97 -2.07
C ILE A 126 -0.33 1.22 -2.40
N VAL A 127 0.55 0.37 -1.88
CA VAL A 127 1.98 0.37 -2.19
C VAL A 127 2.29 -0.84 -3.07
N ASP A 128 2.68 -0.59 -4.31
CA ASP A 128 3.22 -1.63 -5.19
C ASP A 128 4.74 -1.75 -5.00
N GLU A 129 5.30 -2.93 -5.30
CA GLU A 129 6.69 -3.30 -5.03
C GLU A 129 7.09 -3.07 -3.55
N ALA A 130 6.18 -3.36 -2.62
CA ALA A 130 6.39 -3.19 -1.19
C ALA A 130 7.56 -4.03 -0.64
N GLY A 131 7.98 -5.06 -1.39
CA GLY A 131 9.18 -5.86 -1.09
C GLY A 131 10.45 -5.03 -0.88
N LEU A 132 10.55 -3.85 -1.48
CA LEU A 132 11.70 -2.94 -1.35
C LEU A 132 11.60 -1.96 -0.17
N VAL A 133 10.47 -1.96 0.57
CA VAL A 133 10.24 -1.06 1.71
C VAL A 133 10.88 -1.65 2.95
N GLY A 134 12.03 -1.10 3.34
CA GLY A 134 12.82 -1.55 4.47
C GLY A 134 12.55 -0.81 5.77
N THR A 135 13.10 -1.39 6.84
CA THR A 135 13.23 -0.80 8.18
C THR A 135 14.50 0.04 8.37
N THR A 136 15.28 0.29 7.32
CA THR A 136 16.50 1.08 7.44
C THR A 136 16.14 2.54 7.66
N ALA A 137 16.60 3.10 8.79
CA ALA A 137 16.43 4.51 9.09
C ALA A 137 17.34 5.35 8.20
N ASP A 138 16.76 6.39 7.58
CA ASP A 138 17.53 7.40 6.86
C ASP A 138 17.64 8.64 7.76
N SER A 139 18.84 8.88 8.27
CA SER A 139 19.14 10.02 9.15
C SER A 139 18.94 11.37 8.45
N THR A 140 18.90 11.40 7.11
CA THR A 140 18.60 12.60 6.32
C THR A 140 17.10 12.87 6.16
N LEU A 141 16.25 11.91 6.51
CA LEU A 141 14.78 11.94 6.32
C LEU A 141 13.99 11.87 7.63
N GLY A 142 14.59 12.22 8.77
CA GLY A 142 13.88 12.31 10.06
C GLY A 142 14.13 11.15 11.01
N GLY A 143 15.03 10.21 10.69
CA GLY A 143 15.60 9.26 11.65
C GLY A 143 14.78 8.00 11.94
N ASN A 144 13.56 7.89 11.41
CA ASN A 144 12.75 6.67 11.43
C ASN A 144 12.98 5.83 10.18
N SER A 145 12.48 4.61 10.19
CA SER A 145 12.44 3.78 8.99
C SER A 145 11.29 4.16 8.04
N LEU A 146 11.46 3.87 6.74
CA LEU A 146 10.46 4.17 5.72
C LEU A 146 9.10 3.49 6.01
N ILE A 147 9.11 2.28 6.58
CA ILE A 147 7.90 1.56 6.93
C ILE A 147 7.17 2.18 8.13
N GLU A 148 7.90 2.63 9.16
CA GLU A 148 7.32 3.31 10.32
C GLU A 148 6.71 4.65 9.94
N ASP A 149 7.41 5.42 9.08
CA ASP A 149 6.89 6.69 8.58
C ASP A 149 5.69 6.50 7.66
N LEU A 150 5.67 5.45 6.84
CA LEU A 150 4.49 5.08 6.04
C LEU A 150 3.29 4.76 6.93
N ILE A 151 3.52 3.97 7.98
CA ILE A 151 2.47 3.57 8.93
C ILE A 151 1.93 4.80 9.68
N THR A 152 2.83 5.64 10.20
CA THR A 152 2.48 6.89 10.89
C THR A 152 1.70 7.82 9.97
N TYR A 153 2.16 7.98 8.72
CA TYR A 153 1.51 8.81 7.72
C TYR A 153 0.12 8.29 7.37
N VAL A 154 -0.03 7.00 7.05
CA VAL A 154 -1.32 6.43 6.62
C VAL A 154 -2.34 6.43 7.76
N PHE A 155 -1.92 6.01 8.95
CA PHE A 155 -2.80 5.85 10.11
C PHE A 155 -2.83 7.05 11.04
N THR A 156 -2.43 8.24 10.55
CA THR A 156 -2.81 9.50 11.19
C THR A 156 -4.34 9.59 11.38
N ASP A 157 -5.10 8.90 10.51
CA ASP A 157 -6.51 8.60 10.73
C ASP A 157 -6.76 7.09 10.59
N SER A 158 -7.35 6.46 11.62
CA SER A 158 -7.56 5.00 11.67
C SER A 158 -8.62 4.49 10.68
N SER A 159 -9.35 5.39 10.02
CA SER A 159 -10.33 5.02 9.00
C SER A 159 -9.71 4.77 7.62
N ASN A 160 -8.40 5.01 7.47
CA ASN A 160 -7.65 4.70 6.26
C ASN A 160 -7.30 3.21 6.19
N ASN A 161 -7.11 2.71 4.97
CA ASN A 161 -6.70 1.35 4.70
C ASN A 161 -5.29 1.34 4.10
N LEU A 162 -4.48 0.34 4.42
CA LEU A 162 -3.17 0.13 3.80
C LEU A 162 -3.10 -1.25 3.15
N ILE A 163 -2.84 -1.27 1.84
CA ILE A 163 -2.59 -2.48 1.07
C ILE A 163 -1.14 -2.45 0.60
N LEU A 164 -0.39 -3.50 0.95
CA LEU A 164 0.99 -3.69 0.52
C LEU A 164 1.04 -4.83 -0.49
N VAL A 165 1.65 -4.59 -1.65
CA VAL A 165 1.71 -5.55 -2.75
C VAL A 165 3.17 -5.80 -3.11
N GLY A 166 3.58 -7.06 -3.18
CA GLY A 166 4.96 -7.39 -3.53
C GLY A 166 5.18 -8.84 -3.90
N ASP A 167 6.41 -9.12 -4.34
CA ASP A 167 6.88 -10.45 -4.68
C ASP A 167 7.84 -10.96 -3.59
N PRO A 168 7.50 -12.05 -2.88
CA PRO A 168 8.35 -12.58 -1.82
C PRO A 168 9.66 -13.20 -2.33
N ALA A 169 9.79 -13.51 -3.63
CA ALA A 169 11.03 -14.02 -4.23
C ALA A 169 11.96 -12.92 -4.77
N GLN A 170 11.52 -11.66 -4.77
CA GLN A 170 12.42 -10.54 -5.11
C GLN A 170 13.41 -10.27 -3.99
N LEU A 171 14.48 -9.53 -4.33
CA LEU A 171 15.48 -9.13 -3.35
C LEU A 171 14.85 -8.31 -2.21
N PRO A 172 15.17 -8.63 -0.95
CA PRO A 172 14.72 -7.83 0.18
C PRO A 172 15.38 -6.44 0.17
N PRO A 173 14.92 -5.52 1.03
CA PRO A 173 15.55 -4.22 1.20
C PRO A 173 17.04 -4.37 1.54
N ILE A 174 17.86 -3.42 1.10
CA ILE A 174 19.32 -3.46 1.30
C ILE A 174 19.65 -3.62 2.78
N GLY A 175 20.49 -4.61 3.09
CA GLY A 175 20.94 -4.90 4.46
C GLY A 175 19.96 -5.73 5.29
N GLN A 176 18.91 -6.31 4.69
CA GLN A 176 17.92 -7.11 5.40
C GLN A 176 17.80 -8.53 4.83
N PRO A 177 17.60 -9.55 5.68
CA PRO A 177 17.49 -10.93 5.22
C PRO A 177 16.12 -11.24 4.58
N GLN A 178 15.10 -10.43 4.88
CA GLN A 178 13.73 -10.58 4.43
C GLN A 178 13.05 -9.21 4.34
N SER A 179 11.94 -9.12 3.62
CA SER A 179 11.18 -7.86 3.49
C SER A 179 10.13 -7.71 4.59
N PRO A 180 10.30 -6.79 5.56
CA PRO A 180 9.36 -6.63 6.67
C PRO A 180 7.96 -6.23 6.20
N ALA A 181 7.87 -5.46 5.11
CA ALA A 181 6.62 -5.04 4.50
C ALA A 181 5.75 -6.19 3.97
N LEU A 182 6.32 -7.37 3.75
CA LEU A 182 5.61 -8.56 3.25
C LEU A 182 5.36 -9.62 4.35
N LEU A 183 5.63 -9.29 5.62
CA LEU A 183 5.49 -10.19 6.76
C LEU A 183 4.44 -9.66 7.72
N THR A 184 3.32 -10.38 7.87
CA THR A 184 2.25 -10.04 8.82
C THR A 184 2.76 -9.96 10.25
N ASP A 185 3.62 -10.89 10.64
CA ASP A 185 4.25 -10.95 11.96
C ASP A 185 5.01 -9.66 12.33
N PHE A 186 5.64 -8.99 11.36
CA PHE A 186 6.33 -7.72 11.62
C PHE A 186 5.34 -6.65 12.10
N PHE A 187 4.19 -6.50 11.43
CA PHE A 187 3.19 -5.50 11.83
C PHE A 187 2.58 -5.84 13.19
N ILE A 188 2.25 -7.11 13.43
CA ILE A 188 1.57 -7.53 14.66
C ILE A 188 2.52 -7.43 15.85
N LYS A 189 3.74 -7.97 15.74
CA LYS A 189 4.67 -8.10 16.87
C LYS A 189 5.50 -6.84 17.09
N ASN A 190 5.93 -6.15 16.02
CA ASN A 190 6.83 -5.00 16.13
C ASN A 190 6.08 -3.67 16.16
N LEU A 191 4.93 -3.56 15.46
CA LEU A 191 4.19 -2.31 15.35
C LEU A 191 2.84 -2.32 16.10
N GLY A 192 2.39 -3.47 16.61
CA GLY A 192 1.10 -3.59 17.29
C GLY A 192 -0.11 -3.35 16.37
N ILE A 193 0.05 -3.53 15.06
CA ILE A 193 -0.99 -3.30 14.04
C ILE A 193 -1.48 -4.64 13.51
N ASN A 194 -2.81 -4.78 13.40
CA ASN A 194 -3.38 -5.98 12.80
C ASN A 194 -2.96 -6.11 11.34
N ALA A 195 -2.60 -7.31 10.91
CA ALA A 195 -2.21 -7.57 9.53
C ALA A 195 -2.74 -8.92 9.05
N THR A 196 -3.27 -8.92 7.84
CA THR A 196 -3.73 -10.13 7.15
C THR A 196 -3.09 -10.20 5.77
N ASP A 197 -2.94 -11.41 5.23
CA ASP A 197 -2.33 -11.60 3.91
C ASP A 197 -3.05 -12.61 3.01
N HIS A 198 -2.69 -12.54 1.74
CA HIS A 198 -3.00 -13.53 0.72
C HIS A 198 -1.76 -13.74 -0.15
N THR A 199 -1.46 -15.00 -0.48
CA THR A 199 -0.32 -15.41 -1.31
C THR A 199 -0.83 -16.23 -2.48
#